data_AF-A0A5C6SDQ2-F1
#
_entry.id   AF-A0A5C6SDQ2-F1
#
_cell.length_a   1.000
_cell.length_b   1.000
_cell.length_c   1.000
_cell.angle_alpha   90.00
_cell.angle_beta   90.00
_cell.angle_gamma   90.00
#
_symmetry.space_group_name_H-M   'P 1'
#
loop_
_entity.id
_entity.type
_entity.pdbx_description
1 polymer ?
#
loop_
_entity_poly.entity_id
_entity_poly.type
_entity_poly.pdbx_seq_one_letter_code
_entity_poly.pdbx_strand_id
1 'polypeptide(L)'
;MLSLPREGFTIDFVAKLVRCTILNPAIIILLAIGSYFASSNLNWNHRSDALGLHIYYLTAFGLLLHLTDFLNTRYNNNWTTDPGWDWNNEIVVITGGSSGIGAHLAQNLHSRNPNTKVIIIDYVPLTWEPLEDAYTKYYQCDLSNSSQIRLICEQIRAEVGHPTVLVNNAGICRGATVCDGSYADVETTMRTNLIAPFLLVKEFGPEMVRRNHGHIINISSMSAFLPPAKVADYAATKAGLIALHEALQLELKESPRVRLSLLVLSFTRTPLFKGETNQSNFLFPLLHVESVSETIAKTLWTGYGKTIYMPGIMRYITILKGGPEWLWLLARKGTGSTRVDFRGRQKLDPKTGSLL
;
A
#
# COMPACT_ATOMS: atom_id res chain seq x y z
N MET A 1 22.85 9.79 -5.61
CA MET A 1 22.52 10.94 -4.73
C MET A 1 21.14 10.71 -4.13
N LEU A 2 20.94 10.88 -2.82
CA LEU A 2 19.58 10.90 -2.24
C LEU A 2 18.89 12.17 -2.73
N SER A 3 17.94 12.05 -3.66
CA SER A 3 17.08 13.17 -4.02
C SER A 3 16.04 13.40 -2.92
N LEU A 4 15.63 14.65 -2.75
CA LEU A 4 14.52 15.00 -1.88
C LEU A 4 13.23 14.36 -2.46
N PRO A 5 12.40 13.68 -1.64
CA PRO A 5 11.14 13.13 -2.12
C PRO A 5 10.15 14.25 -2.45
N ARG A 6 9.11 13.93 -3.21
CA ARG A 6 8.09 14.91 -3.65
C ARG A 6 7.36 15.55 -2.48
N GLU A 7 7.22 14.80 -1.39
CA GLU A 7 6.64 15.25 -0.12
C GLU A 7 7.53 16.25 0.64
N GLY A 8 8.76 16.52 0.16
CA GLY A 8 9.71 17.45 0.75
C GLY A 8 10.54 16.84 1.88
N PHE A 9 10.95 17.67 2.84
CA PHE A 9 11.72 17.22 3.99
C PHE A 9 10.80 16.60 5.06
N THR A 10 10.75 15.27 5.12
CA THR A 10 9.86 14.49 5.98
C THR A 10 10.64 13.59 6.94
N ILE A 11 9.96 13.06 7.96
CA ILE A 11 10.55 12.08 8.88
C ILE A 11 11.02 10.82 8.16
N ASP A 12 10.30 10.40 7.11
CA ASP A 12 10.69 9.27 6.27
C ASP A 12 11.99 9.55 5.51
N PHE A 13 12.19 10.79 5.04
CA PHE A 13 13.46 11.21 4.43
C PHE A 13 14.61 11.17 5.44
N VAL A 14 14.40 11.70 6.65
CA VAL A 14 15.40 11.65 7.73
C VAL A 14 15.71 10.20 8.10
N ALA A 15 14.70 9.36 8.30
CA ALA A 15 14.88 7.95 8.62
C ALA A 15 15.64 7.21 7.52
N LYS A 16 15.34 7.49 6.23
CA LYS A 16 16.09 6.93 5.10
C LYS A 16 17.54 7.40 5.10
N LEU A 17 17.81 8.68 5.37
CA LEU A 17 19.17 9.21 5.46
C LEU A 17 19.97 8.53 6.57
N VAL A 18 19.37 8.37 7.76
CA VAL A 18 19.99 7.67 8.89
C VAL A 18 20.26 6.19 8.56
N ARG A 19 19.30 5.51 7.92
CA ARG A 19 19.44 4.11 7.47
C ARG A 19 20.54 3.93 6.42
N CYS A 20 20.72 4.88 5.51
CA CYS A 20 21.73 4.81 4.46
C CYS A 20 23.14 5.25 4.93
N THR A 21 23.24 5.99 6.04
CA THR A 21 24.51 6.51 6.58
C THR A 21 24.89 5.79 7.88
N ILE A 22 24.47 6.32 9.04
CA ILE A 22 24.94 5.88 10.36
C ILE A 22 24.47 4.46 10.73
N LEU A 23 23.34 4.00 10.18
CA LEU A 23 22.82 2.64 10.39
C LEU A 23 23.00 1.72 9.17
N ASN A 24 23.88 2.09 8.24
CA ASN A 24 24.23 1.24 7.11
C ASN A 24 25.00 0.00 7.60
N PRO A 25 24.61 -1.23 7.22
CA PRO A 25 25.20 -2.44 7.79
C PRO A 25 26.70 -2.55 7.47
N ALA A 26 27.13 -2.14 6.28
CA ALA A 26 28.54 -2.14 5.91
C ALA A 26 29.34 -1.14 6.77
N ILE A 27 28.79 0.06 7.00
CA ILE A 27 29.47 1.10 7.79
C ILE A 27 29.55 0.69 9.27
N ILE A 28 28.45 0.26 9.89
CA ILE A 28 28.43 -0.09 11.32
C ILE A 28 29.29 -1.33 11.62
N ILE A 29 29.30 -2.34 10.75
CA ILE A 29 30.15 -3.53 10.92
C ILE A 29 31.63 -3.14 10.82
N LEU A 30 32.00 -2.31 9.83
CA LEU A 30 33.38 -1.83 9.69
C LEU A 30 33.82 -0.99 10.89
N LEU A 31 32.95 -0.10 11.40
CA LEU A 31 33.23 0.69 12.60
C LEU A 31 33.38 -0.18 13.85
N ALA A 32 32.55 -1.20 14.02
CA ALA A 32 32.65 -2.13 15.14
C ALA A 32 33.95 -2.94 15.09
N ILE A 33 34.32 -3.47 13.92
CA ILE A 33 35.58 -4.20 13.72
C ILE A 33 36.78 -3.28 13.97
N GLY A 34 36.77 -2.06 13.41
CA GLY A 34 37.82 -1.06 13.63
C GLY A 34 37.96 -0.67 15.10
N SER A 35 36.84 -0.50 15.80
CA SER A 35 36.82 -0.25 17.24
C SER A 35 37.44 -1.40 18.01
N TYR A 36 37.12 -2.66 17.67
CA TYR A 36 37.69 -3.83 18.34
C TYR A 36 39.23 -3.88 18.21
N PHE A 37 39.76 -3.67 17.00
CA PHE A 37 41.21 -3.67 16.77
C PHE A 37 41.94 -2.48 17.41
N ALA A 38 41.28 -1.33 17.50
CA ALA A 38 41.84 -0.18 18.21
C ALA A 38 41.92 -0.43 19.72
N SER A 39 40.94 -1.14 20.34
CA SER A 39 41.01 -1.55 21.76
C SER A 39 42.13 -2.53 22.04
N SER A 40 42.36 -3.47 21.13
CA SER A 40 43.31 -4.55 21.39
C SER A 40 44.76 -4.12 21.21
N ASN A 41 45.03 -3.07 20.40
CA ASN A 41 46.39 -2.71 19.97
C ASN A 41 46.90 -1.36 20.53
N LEU A 42 46.05 -0.50 21.06
CA LEU A 42 46.43 0.82 21.59
C LEU A 42 45.98 0.93 23.04
N ASN A 43 46.84 1.46 23.93
CA ASN A 43 46.51 1.77 25.34
C ASN A 43 45.32 2.74 25.39
N TRP A 44 44.10 2.19 25.43
CA TRP A 44 42.87 2.96 25.32
C TRP A 44 42.43 3.50 26.67
N ASN A 45 42.05 4.78 26.71
CA ASN A 45 41.60 5.48 27.93
C ASN A 45 40.06 5.39 28.08
N HIS A 46 39.54 5.67 29.28
CA HIS A 46 38.09 5.60 29.60
C HIS A 46 37.12 6.34 28.66
N ARG A 47 37.52 7.46 28.05
CA ARG A 47 36.66 8.15 27.05
C ARG A 47 36.49 7.33 25.77
N SER A 48 37.48 6.53 25.43
CA SER A 48 37.49 5.66 24.28
C SER A 48 36.63 4.41 24.50
N ASP A 49 36.58 3.90 25.74
CA ASP A 49 35.67 2.81 26.12
C ASP A 49 34.20 3.22 25.95
N ALA A 50 33.85 4.44 26.36
CA ALA A 50 32.51 4.97 26.17
C ALA A 50 32.15 5.08 24.69
N LEU A 51 33.04 5.60 23.83
CA LEU A 51 32.79 5.71 22.38
C LEU A 51 32.65 4.34 21.71
N GLY A 52 33.52 3.38 22.06
CA GLY A 52 33.42 2.00 21.58
C GLY A 52 32.07 1.37 21.94
N LEU A 53 31.61 1.57 23.17
CA LEU A 53 30.30 1.08 23.61
C LEU A 53 29.13 1.66 22.78
N HIS A 54 29.15 2.94 22.45
CA HIS A 54 28.13 3.55 21.59
C HIS A 54 28.16 2.98 20.16
N ILE A 55 29.35 2.72 19.60
CA ILE A 55 29.50 2.07 18.29
C ILE A 55 28.89 0.67 18.33
N TYR A 56 29.13 -0.11 19.39
CA TYR A 56 28.50 -1.42 19.56
C TYR A 56 26.98 -1.33 19.68
N TYR A 57 26.44 -0.37 20.45
CA TYR A 57 24.99 -0.17 20.52
C TYR A 57 24.37 0.23 19.18
N LEU A 58 24.99 1.14 18.44
CA LEU A 58 24.54 1.52 17.09
C LEU A 58 24.60 0.34 16.12
N THR A 59 25.65 -0.49 16.23
CA THR A 59 25.81 -1.69 15.41
C THR A 59 24.72 -2.71 15.73
N ALA A 60 24.52 -3.02 17.01
CA ALA A 60 23.47 -3.94 17.45
C ALA A 60 22.08 -3.46 17.00
N PHE A 61 21.78 -2.17 17.17
CA PHE A 61 20.52 -1.57 16.73
C PHE A 61 20.36 -1.61 15.21
N GLY A 62 21.38 -1.23 14.45
CA GLY A 62 21.34 -1.30 12.99
C GLY A 62 21.13 -2.73 12.49
N LEU A 63 21.89 -3.69 13.01
CA LEU A 63 21.73 -5.11 12.67
C LEU A 63 20.34 -5.64 13.03
N LEU A 64 19.79 -5.27 14.18
CA LEU A 64 18.43 -5.64 14.58
C LEU A 64 17.39 -5.13 13.59
N LEU A 65 17.55 -3.90 13.11
CA LEU A 65 16.66 -3.32 12.11
C LEU A 65 16.76 -4.04 10.75
N HIS A 66 17.97 -4.38 10.28
CA HIS A 66 18.16 -5.15 9.04
C HIS A 66 17.64 -6.59 9.16
N LEU A 67 17.86 -7.23 10.31
CA LEU A 67 17.29 -8.54 10.63
C LEU A 67 15.76 -8.47 10.59
N THR A 68 15.16 -7.43 11.16
CA THR A 68 13.71 -7.22 11.10
C THR A 68 13.22 -7.07 9.66
N ASP A 69 13.89 -6.29 8.82
CA ASP A 69 13.52 -6.13 7.40
C ASP A 69 13.67 -7.44 6.60
N PHE A 70 14.72 -8.22 6.90
CA PHE A 70 14.91 -9.56 6.36
C PHE A 70 13.79 -10.51 6.77
N LEU A 71 13.50 -10.63 8.07
CA LEU A 71 12.44 -11.49 8.59
C LEU A 71 11.08 -11.07 8.05
N ASN A 72 10.76 -9.78 8.03
CA ASN A 72 9.53 -9.27 7.42
C ASN A 72 9.39 -9.71 5.96
N THR A 73 10.46 -9.62 5.18
CA THR A 73 10.45 -10.06 3.78
C THR A 73 10.26 -11.58 3.70
N ARG A 74 10.95 -12.37 4.52
CA ARG A 74 10.86 -13.83 4.49
C ARG A 74 9.49 -14.34 4.92
N TYR A 75 8.95 -13.84 6.04
CA TYR A 75 7.64 -14.27 6.54
C TYR A 75 6.49 -13.84 5.63
N ASN A 76 6.50 -12.63 5.07
CA ASN A 76 5.47 -12.20 4.09
C ASN A 76 5.51 -13.00 2.79
N ASN A 77 6.56 -13.77 2.54
CA ASN A 77 6.80 -14.47 1.29
C ASN A 77 7.01 -15.97 1.49
N ASN A 78 6.53 -16.52 2.62
CA ASN A 78 6.56 -17.95 2.91
C ASN A 78 7.97 -18.57 2.75
N TRP A 79 9.01 -17.80 3.10
CA TRP A 79 10.42 -18.16 2.92
C TRP A 79 10.81 -18.57 1.49
N THR A 80 9.98 -18.22 0.51
CA THR A 80 10.07 -18.67 -0.88
C THR A 80 10.37 -17.50 -1.79
N THR A 81 11.24 -17.71 -2.79
CA THR A 81 11.50 -16.76 -3.88
C THR A 81 10.79 -17.23 -5.14
N ASP A 82 10.35 -16.30 -5.99
CA ASP A 82 9.75 -16.66 -7.28
C ASP A 82 10.62 -16.14 -8.43
N PRO A 83 11.38 -17.01 -9.11
CA PRO A 83 12.15 -16.62 -10.29
C PRO A 83 11.28 -16.53 -11.56
N GLY A 84 9.99 -16.90 -11.49
CA GLY A 84 9.11 -17.04 -12.65
C GLY A 84 8.51 -15.74 -13.19
N TRP A 85 8.85 -14.57 -12.62
CA TRP A 85 8.35 -13.28 -13.11
C TRP A 85 8.94 -12.95 -14.48
N ASP A 86 8.09 -12.89 -15.49
CA ASP A 86 8.42 -12.39 -16.82
C ASP A 86 7.39 -11.34 -17.24
N TRP A 87 7.76 -10.07 -17.05
CA TRP A 87 6.92 -8.90 -17.27
C TRP A 87 6.42 -8.73 -18.71
N ASN A 88 6.95 -9.48 -19.68
CA ASN A 88 6.40 -9.51 -21.04
C ASN A 88 5.14 -10.41 -21.13
N ASN A 89 4.97 -11.31 -20.17
CA ASN A 89 3.87 -12.27 -20.09
C ASN A 89 2.89 -11.97 -18.94
N GLU A 90 3.22 -11.04 -18.04
CA GLU A 90 2.35 -10.66 -16.93
C GLU A 90 1.11 -9.88 -17.38
N ILE A 91 -0.02 -10.17 -16.72
CA ILE A 91 -1.30 -9.50 -16.92
C ILE A 91 -1.70 -8.84 -15.60
N VAL A 92 -1.69 -7.51 -15.59
CA VAL A 92 -1.95 -6.69 -14.41
C VAL A 92 -3.35 -6.08 -14.48
N VAL A 93 -4.26 -6.51 -13.61
CA VAL A 93 -5.57 -5.89 -13.43
C VAL A 93 -5.49 -4.82 -12.35
N ILE A 94 -5.91 -3.59 -12.68
CA ILE A 94 -5.96 -2.46 -11.76
C ILE A 94 -7.41 -1.96 -11.69
N THR A 95 -8.01 -2.03 -10.51
CA THR A 95 -9.31 -1.39 -10.28
C THR A 95 -9.14 0.09 -9.94
N GLY A 96 -10.03 0.97 -10.42
CA GLY A 96 -9.91 2.41 -10.16
C GLY A 96 -8.74 3.05 -10.90
N GLY A 97 -8.39 2.54 -12.08
CA GLY A 97 -7.22 2.95 -12.86
C GLY A 97 -7.46 4.10 -13.84
N SER A 98 -8.68 4.66 -13.91
CA SER A 98 -8.96 5.78 -14.80
C SER A 98 -8.36 7.10 -14.33
N SER A 99 -8.02 7.24 -13.04
CA SER A 99 -7.39 8.44 -12.47
C SER A 99 -6.56 8.10 -11.21
N GLY A 100 -5.89 9.11 -10.63
CA GLY A 100 -5.22 8.99 -9.33
C GLY A 100 -4.12 7.92 -9.29
N ILE A 101 -4.03 7.18 -8.17
CA ILE A 101 -2.97 6.19 -7.93
C ILE A 101 -2.95 5.11 -9.03
N GLY A 102 -4.12 4.60 -9.42
CA GLY A 102 -4.22 3.53 -10.41
C GLY A 102 -3.75 3.95 -11.81
N ALA A 103 -4.08 5.17 -12.24
CA ALA A 103 -3.61 5.73 -13.51
C ALA A 103 -2.08 5.87 -13.55
N HIS A 104 -1.49 6.46 -12.51
CA HIS A 104 -0.04 6.60 -12.43
C HIS A 104 0.67 5.24 -12.29
N LEU A 105 0.05 4.26 -11.63
CA LEU A 105 0.59 2.90 -11.58
C LEU A 105 0.65 2.27 -12.97
N ALA A 106 -0.42 2.37 -13.76
CA ALA A 106 -0.46 1.86 -15.13
C ALA A 106 0.65 2.50 -15.99
N GLN A 107 0.77 3.82 -15.94
CA GLN A 107 1.81 4.56 -16.66
C GLN A 107 3.23 4.14 -16.20
N ASN A 108 3.45 3.98 -14.89
CA ASN A 108 4.75 3.56 -14.35
C ASN A 108 5.13 2.13 -14.75
N LEU A 109 4.16 1.21 -14.83
CA LEU A 109 4.40 -0.15 -15.31
C LEU A 109 4.86 -0.13 -16.77
N HIS A 110 4.15 0.59 -17.63
CA HIS A 110 4.50 0.71 -19.05
C HIS A 110 5.82 1.46 -19.29
N SER A 111 6.10 2.48 -18.49
CA SER A 111 7.37 3.24 -18.57
C SER A 111 8.58 2.36 -18.27
N ARG A 112 8.39 1.29 -17.48
CA ARG A 112 9.45 0.35 -17.13
C ARG A 112 9.47 -0.90 -18.01
N ASN A 113 8.31 -1.39 -18.44
CA ASN A 113 8.21 -2.44 -19.45
C ASN A 113 6.94 -2.28 -20.31
N PRO A 114 7.06 -1.76 -21.55
CA PRO A 114 5.93 -1.53 -22.45
C PRO A 114 5.13 -2.80 -22.82
N ASN A 115 5.74 -3.97 -22.72
CA ASN A 115 5.10 -5.25 -23.06
C ASN A 115 4.15 -5.77 -21.96
N THR A 116 4.16 -5.16 -20.77
CA THR A 116 3.28 -5.57 -19.66
C THR A 116 1.82 -5.34 -20.06
N LYS A 117 0.96 -6.36 -19.99
CA LYS A 117 -0.47 -6.16 -20.29
C LYS A 117 -1.16 -5.53 -19.08
N VAL A 118 -1.66 -4.30 -19.24
CA VAL A 118 -2.37 -3.59 -18.16
C VAL A 118 -3.87 -3.53 -18.47
N ILE A 119 -4.68 -4.02 -17.55
CA ILE A 119 -6.14 -4.04 -17.64
C ILE A 119 -6.71 -3.10 -16.59
N ILE A 120 -7.49 -2.12 -17.03
CA ILE A 120 -8.12 -1.14 -16.16
C ILE A 120 -9.60 -1.48 -16.01
N ILE A 121 -10.05 -1.67 -14.77
CA ILE A 121 -11.47 -1.79 -14.42
C ILE A 121 -11.88 -0.54 -13.68
N ASP A 122 -12.78 0.26 -14.25
CA ASP A 122 -13.25 1.48 -13.62
C ASP A 122 -14.65 1.85 -14.13
N TYR A 123 -15.45 2.53 -13.31
CA TYR A 123 -16.77 2.99 -13.71
C TYR A 123 -16.71 4.20 -14.68
N VAL A 124 -15.67 5.04 -14.59
CA VAL A 124 -15.47 6.17 -15.53
C VAL A 124 -14.45 5.84 -16.62
N PRO A 125 -14.55 6.46 -17.80
CA PRO A 125 -13.51 6.39 -18.83
C PRO A 125 -12.14 6.86 -18.32
N LEU A 126 -11.07 6.41 -18.99
CA LEU A 126 -9.70 6.85 -18.70
C LEU A 126 -9.59 8.38 -18.84
N THR A 127 -8.89 9.02 -17.90
CA THR A 127 -8.57 10.46 -17.98
C THR A 127 -7.15 10.72 -18.51
N TRP A 128 -6.52 9.70 -19.08
CA TRP A 128 -5.16 9.69 -19.57
C TRP A 128 -5.08 8.76 -20.78
N GLU A 129 -4.14 9.02 -21.67
CA GLU A 129 -3.94 8.23 -22.88
C GLU A 129 -2.86 7.17 -22.63
N PRO A 130 -3.14 5.89 -22.93
CA PRO A 130 -2.12 4.85 -22.96
C PRO A 130 -0.96 5.20 -23.90
N LEU A 131 0.24 4.73 -23.58
CA LEU A 131 1.37 4.82 -24.52
C LEU A 131 1.06 4.00 -25.77
N GLU A 132 1.44 4.50 -26.95
CA GLU A 132 1.05 3.97 -28.26
C GLU A 132 1.38 2.47 -28.44
N ASP A 133 2.58 2.06 -28.01
CA ASP A 133 3.04 0.67 -28.11
C ASP A 133 2.67 -0.22 -26.91
N ALA A 134 1.98 0.33 -25.91
CA ALA A 134 1.72 -0.34 -24.65
C ALA A 134 0.32 -0.96 -24.60
N TYR A 135 0.23 -2.24 -24.28
CA TYR A 135 -1.07 -2.91 -24.17
C TYR A 135 -1.84 -2.43 -22.93
N THR A 136 -2.82 -1.55 -23.15
CA THR A 136 -3.77 -1.11 -22.12
C THR A 136 -5.19 -1.38 -22.59
N LYS A 137 -5.97 -2.12 -21.79
CA LYS A 137 -7.38 -2.35 -22.08
C LYS A 137 -8.26 -1.87 -20.94
N TYR A 138 -9.22 -1.01 -21.29
CA TYR A 138 -10.20 -0.46 -20.35
C TYR A 138 -11.50 -1.25 -20.41
N TYR A 139 -12.06 -1.52 -19.24
CA TYR A 139 -13.36 -2.13 -19.06
C TYR A 139 -14.20 -1.28 -18.10
N GLN A 140 -15.36 -0.82 -18.60
CA GLN A 140 -16.31 -0.11 -17.76
C GLN A 140 -17.04 -1.07 -16.84
N CYS A 141 -16.95 -0.86 -15.53
CA CYS A 141 -17.63 -1.71 -14.54
C CYS A 141 -17.99 -0.92 -13.28
N ASP A 142 -19.24 -1.02 -12.84
CA ASP A 142 -19.63 -0.65 -11.48
C ASP A 142 -19.25 -1.78 -10.51
N LEU A 143 -18.22 -1.54 -9.69
CA LEU A 143 -17.76 -2.51 -8.70
C LEU A 143 -18.75 -2.70 -7.53
N SER A 144 -19.77 -1.85 -7.40
CA SER A 144 -20.87 -2.15 -6.49
C SER A 144 -21.78 -3.26 -7.03
N ASN A 145 -21.71 -3.60 -8.33
CA ASN A 145 -22.56 -4.63 -8.95
C ASN A 145 -21.80 -5.95 -9.15
N SER A 146 -22.16 -6.97 -8.35
CA SER A 146 -21.52 -8.30 -8.39
C SER A 146 -21.72 -9.03 -9.71
N SER A 147 -22.84 -8.80 -10.41
CA SER A 147 -23.09 -9.42 -11.72
C SER A 147 -22.19 -8.81 -12.80
N GLN A 148 -21.97 -7.49 -12.77
CA GLN A 148 -21.03 -6.83 -13.67
C GLN A 148 -19.58 -7.31 -13.42
N ILE A 149 -19.18 -7.46 -12.15
CA ILE A 149 -17.86 -8.01 -11.80
C ILE A 149 -17.66 -9.40 -12.42
N ARG A 150 -18.64 -10.29 -12.28
CA ARG A 150 -18.54 -11.64 -12.86
C ARG A 150 -18.37 -11.59 -14.38
N LEU A 151 -19.26 -10.87 -15.07
CA LEU A 151 -19.24 -10.76 -16.53
C LEU A 151 -17.91 -10.18 -17.04
N ILE A 152 -17.40 -9.14 -16.40
CA ILE A 152 -16.15 -8.51 -16.84
C ILE A 152 -14.93 -9.40 -16.58
N CYS A 153 -14.94 -10.18 -15.49
CA CYS A 153 -13.88 -11.14 -15.22
C CYS A 153 -13.89 -12.30 -16.23
N GLU A 154 -15.08 -12.79 -16.62
CA GLU A 154 -15.24 -13.77 -17.71
C GLU A 154 -14.69 -13.22 -19.04
N GLN A 155 -15.03 -11.98 -19.37
CA GLN A 155 -14.56 -11.31 -20.57
C GLN A 155 -13.03 -11.11 -20.58
N ILE A 156 -12.43 -10.66 -19.46
CA ILE A 156 -10.97 -10.50 -19.35
C ILE A 156 -10.25 -11.83 -19.59
N ARG A 157 -10.75 -12.92 -19.00
CA ARG A 157 -10.16 -14.26 -19.20
C ARG A 157 -10.23 -14.71 -20.65
N ALA A 158 -11.36 -14.46 -21.32
CA ALA A 158 -11.55 -14.85 -22.72
C ALA A 158 -10.70 -14.03 -23.69
N GLU A 159 -10.60 -12.71 -23.48
CA GLU A 159 -9.98 -11.79 -24.44
C GLU A 159 -8.49 -11.54 -24.21
N VAL A 160 -8.02 -11.66 -22.97
CA VAL A 160 -6.63 -11.31 -22.57
C VAL A 160 -5.91 -12.51 -22.00
N GLY A 161 -6.59 -13.30 -21.18
CA GLY A 161 -6.05 -14.43 -20.45
C GLY A 161 -6.17 -14.25 -18.94
N HIS A 162 -5.45 -15.08 -18.19
CA HIS A 162 -5.55 -15.10 -16.74
C HIS A 162 -4.63 -14.07 -16.07
N PRO A 163 -5.17 -13.12 -15.29
CA PRO A 163 -4.38 -12.15 -14.54
C PRO A 163 -3.37 -12.81 -13.60
N THR A 164 -2.15 -12.29 -13.60
CA THR A 164 -1.10 -12.66 -12.65
C THR A 164 -0.96 -11.64 -11.53
N VAL A 165 -1.40 -10.40 -11.76
CA VAL A 165 -1.46 -9.35 -10.74
C VAL A 165 -2.86 -8.77 -10.63
N LEU A 166 -3.36 -8.66 -9.40
CA LEU A 166 -4.61 -7.97 -9.07
C LEU A 166 -4.33 -6.82 -8.11
N VAL A 167 -4.61 -5.58 -8.53
CA VAL A 167 -4.50 -4.38 -7.70
C VAL A 167 -5.90 -3.88 -7.35
N ASN A 168 -6.34 -4.22 -6.13
CA ASN A 168 -7.56 -3.70 -5.52
C ASN A 168 -7.33 -2.26 -5.04
N ASN A 169 -7.44 -1.31 -5.97
CA ASN A 169 -7.20 0.11 -5.74
C ASN A 169 -8.48 0.96 -5.71
N ALA A 170 -9.53 0.55 -6.42
CA ALA A 170 -10.79 1.30 -6.44
C ALA A 170 -11.34 1.56 -5.04
N GLY A 171 -11.87 2.76 -4.84
CA GLY A 171 -12.54 3.11 -3.59
C GLY A 171 -13.35 4.39 -3.70
N ILE A 172 -14.42 4.45 -2.91
CA ILE A 172 -15.27 5.63 -2.74
C ILE A 172 -15.37 6.00 -1.26
N CYS A 173 -15.63 7.28 -0.99
CA CYS A 173 -15.84 7.81 0.35
C CYS A 173 -16.87 8.95 0.27
N ARG A 174 -17.93 8.85 1.07
CA ARG A 174 -19.09 9.75 1.02
C ARG A 174 -18.91 11.00 1.89
N GLY A 175 -18.19 10.88 3.01
CA GLY A 175 -17.89 12.04 3.85
C GLY A 175 -19.07 12.51 4.71
N ALA A 176 -19.99 11.60 5.07
CA ALA A 176 -21.15 11.87 5.92
C ALA A 176 -21.02 11.16 7.29
N THR A 177 -21.71 11.68 8.32
CA THR A 177 -21.85 10.90 9.56
C THR A 177 -22.75 9.70 9.30
N VAL A 178 -22.69 8.68 10.18
CA VAL A 178 -23.58 7.50 10.06
C VAL A 178 -25.05 7.90 10.15
N CYS A 179 -25.37 8.94 10.92
CA CYS A 179 -26.75 9.42 11.09
C CYS A 179 -27.26 10.22 9.88
N ASP A 180 -26.36 10.90 9.16
CA ASP A 180 -26.72 11.76 8.03
C ASP A 180 -26.63 11.03 6.68
N GLY A 181 -25.78 10.01 6.58
CA GLY A 181 -25.61 9.21 5.37
C GLY A 181 -26.85 8.36 5.07
N SER A 182 -27.16 8.21 3.79
CA SER A 182 -28.25 7.33 3.35
C SER A 182 -27.87 5.85 3.48
N TYR A 183 -28.86 4.95 3.50
CA TYR A 183 -28.61 3.51 3.42
C TYR A 183 -27.78 3.13 2.18
N ALA A 184 -28.11 3.73 1.03
CA ALA A 184 -27.40 3.49 -0.22
C ALA A 184 -25.93 3.94 -0.17
N ASP A 185 -25.60 5.00 0.59
CA ASP A 185 -24.22 5.43 0.80
C ASP A 185 -23.39 4.32 1.45
N VAL A 186 -23.90 3.76 2.56
CA VAL A 186 -23.22 2.69 3.31
C VAL A 186 -23.08 1.44 2.44
N GLU A 187 -24.17 1.02 1.80
CA GLU A 187 -24.17 -0.18 0.95
C GLU A 187 -23.19 -0.04 -0.22
N THR A 188 -23.20 1.09 -0.92
CA THR A 188 -22.30 1.31 -2.07
C THR A 188 -20.84 1.35 -1.64
N THR A 189 -20.53 2.02 -0.51
CA THR A 189 -19.16 2.04 0.04
C THR A 189 -18.71 0.62 0.41
N MET A 190 -19.54 -0.15 1.13
CA MET A 190 -19.24 -1.54 1.50
C MET A 190 -19.03 -2.43 0.28
N ARG A 191 -19.92 -2.33 -0.72
CA ARG A 191 -19.87 -3.16 -1.92
C ARG A 191 -18.63 -2.86 -2.76
N THR A 192 -18.31 -1.58 -2.95
CA THR A 192 -17.18 -1.14 -3.78
C THR A 192 -15.83 -1.37 -3.10
N ASN A 193 -15.68 -0.97 -1.84
CA ASN A 193 -14.38 -0.94 -1.17
C ASN A 193 -13.99 -2.25 -0.51
N LEU A 194 -14.97 -3.13 -0.21
CA LEU A 194 -14.75 -4.37 0.52
C LEU A 194 -15.24 -5.60 -0.26
N ILE A 195 -16.53 -5.66 -0.62
CA ILE A 195 -17.07 -6.86 -1.28
C ILE A 195 -16.43 -7.08 -2.67
N ALA A 196 -16.22 -6.03 -3.46
CA ALA A 196 -15.59 -6.16 -4.77
C ALA A 196 -14.19 -6.78 -4.69
N PRO A 197 -13.27 -6.36 -3.80
CA PRO A 197 -12.02 -7.09 -3.55
C PRO A 197 -12.19 -8.59 -3.26
N PHE A 198 -13.16 -9.00 -2.42
CA PHE A 198 -13.44 -10.42 -2.20
C PHE A 198 -13.83 -11.13 -3.50
N LEU A 199 -14.73 -10.53 -4.28
CA LEU A 199 -15.22 -11.11 -5.53
C LEU A 199 -14.12 -11.19 -6.60
N LEU A 200 -13.27 -10.17 -6.71
CA LEU A 200 -12.15 -10.18 -7.66
C LEU A 200 -11.09 -11.23 -7.30
N VAL A 201 -10.81 -11.42 -6.01
CA VAL A 201 -9.96 -12.52 -5.55
C VAL A 201 -10.61 -13.87 -5.86
N LYS A 202 -11.94 -14.00 -5.69
CA LYS A 202 -12.68 -15.20 -6.09
C LYS A 202 -12.62 -15.49 -7.59
N GLU A 203 -12.60 -14.47 -8.44
CA GLU A 203 -12.57 -14.59 -9.90
C GLU A 203 -11.18 -14.87 -10.48
N PHE A 204 -10.11 -14.31 -9.89
CA PHE A 204 -8.75 -14.42 -10.43
C PHE A 204 -7.80 -15.27 -9.58
N GLY A 205 -8.02 -15.34 -8.27
CA GLY A 205 -7.18 -16.06 -7.32
C GLY A 205 -7.04 -17.57 -7.58
N PRO A 206 -8.09 -18.32 -7.98
CA PRO A 206 -7.97 -19.76 -8.21
C PRO A 206 -6.90 -20.14 -9.23
N GLU A 207 -6.73 -19.35 -10.29
CA GLU A 207 -5.69 -19.62 -11.29
C GLU A 207 -4.28 -19.25 -10.79
N MET A 208 -4.15 -18.16 -10.01
CA MET A 208 -2.87 -17.82 -9.35
C MET A 208 -2.42 -18.96 -8.43
N VAL A 209 -3.35 -19.53 -7.67
CA VAL A 209 -3.13 -20.72 -6.81
C VAL A 209 -2.74 -21.93 -7.66
N ARG A 210 -3.51 -22.25 -8.71
CA ARG A 210 -3.23 -23.40 -9.59
C ARG A 210 -1.85 -23.33 -10.23
N ARG A 211 -1.42 -22.14 -10.65
CA ARG A 211 -0.07 -21.90 -11.22
C ARG A 211 1.00 -21.74 -10.14
N ASN A 212 0.60 -21.54 -8.89
CA ASN A 212 1.46 -21.10 -7.80
C ASN A 212 2.32 -19.91 -8.26
N HIS A 213 1.67 -18.87 -8.78
CA HIS A 213 2.28 -17.65 -9.28
C HIS A 213 1.23 -16.55 -9.35
N GLY A 214 1.53 -15.40 -8.73
CA GLY A 214 0.70 -14.20 -8.84
C GLY A 214 0.95 -13.22 -7.71
N HIS A 215 0.30 -12.05 -7.76
CA HIS A 215 0.42 -11.02 -6.73
C HIS A 215 -0.90 -10.25 -6.56
N ILE A 216 -1.47 -10.30 -5.36
CA ILE A 216 -2.65 -9.51 -4.98
C ILE A 216 -2.20 -8.32 -4.14
N ILE A 217 -2.58 -7.10 -4.55
CA ILE A 217 -2.28 -5.85 -3.87
C ILE A 217 -3.58 -5.22 -3.39
N ASN A 218 -3.67 -4.96 -2.08
CA ASN A 218 -4.80 -4.27 -1.47
C ASN A 218 -4.40 -2.87 -1.04
N ILE A 219 -5.13 -1.85 -1.52
CA ILE A 219 -4.94 -0.45 -1.11
C ILE A 219 -5.90 -0.10 0.03
N SER A 220 -5.37 -0.13 1.25
CA SER A 220 -6.04 0.27 2.48
C SER A 220 -5.63 1.69 2.93
N SER A 221 -6.05 2.09 4.13
CA SER A 221 -5.90 3.44 4.64
C SER A 221 -5.65 3.47 6.13
N MET A 222 -4.95 4.52 6.59
CA MET A 222 -4.82 4.81 8.02
C MET A 222 -6.16 5.04 8.72
N SER A 223 -7.23 5.38 8.00
CA SER A 223 -8.58 5.46 8.58
C SER A 223 -9.08 4.11 9.11
N ALA A 224 -8.52 2.97 8.67
CA ALA A 224 -8.81 1.66 9.24
C ALA A 224 -8.36 1.52 10.71
N PHE A 225 -7.37 2.33 11.11
CA PHE A 225 -6.83 2.34 12.47
C PHE A 225 -7.31 3.60 13.22
N LEU A 226 -7.09 4.77 12.64
CA LEU A 226 -7.42 6.08 13.21
C LEU A 226 -8.38 6.82 12.29
N PRO A 227 -9.68 6.48 12.32
CA PRO A 227 -10.67 7.17 11.50
C PRO A 227 -10.88 8.62 11.97
N PRO A 228 -10.88 9.60 11.06
CA PRO A 228 -11.53 10.88 11.29
C PRO A 228 -13.05 10.72 11.42
N ALA A 229 -13.73 11.78 11.88
CA ALA A 229 -15.19 11.84 11.81
C ALA A 229 -15.67 11.83 10.35
N LYS A 230 -16.94 11.42 10.14
CA LYS A 230 -17.63 11.39 8.83
C LYS A 230 -17.13 10.38 7.79
N VAL A 231 -16.33 9.39 8.21
CA VAL A 231 -15.84 8.32 7.32
C VAL A 231 -15.97 6.93 7.95
N ALA A 232 -17.00 6.72 8.77
CA ALA A 232 -17.16 5.47 9.51
C ALA A 232 -17.36 4.26 8.58
N ASP A 233 -18.19 4.41 7.54
CA ASP A 233 -18.41 3.40 6.50
C ASP A 233 -17.10 3.09 5.76
N TYR A 234 -16.42 4.12 5.25
CA TYR A 234 -15.12 3.99 4.57
C TYR A 234 -14.08 3.31 5.47
N ALA A 235 -13.92 3.78 6.71
CA ALA A 235 -12.98 3.21 7.68
C ALA A 235 -13.26 1.74 7.96
N ALA A 236 -14.54 1.37 8.14
CA ALA A 236 -14.97 -0.01 8.30
C ALA A 236 -14.56 -0.87 7.09
N THR A 237 -14.76 -0.37 5.86
CA THR A 237 -14.34 -1.10 4.66
C THR A 237 -12.82 -1.30 4.58
N LYS A 238 -12.04 -0.28 4.95
CA LYS A 238 -10.57 -0.36 4.91
C LYS A 238 -10.01 -1.26 6.01
N ALA A 239 -10.67 -1.32 7.17
CA ALA A 239 -10.38 -2.30 8.21
C ALA A 239 -10.72 -3.73 7.75
N GLY A 240 -11.90 -3.93 7.14
CA GLY A 240 -12.28 -5.22 6.56
C GLY A 240 -11.33 -5.69 5.46
N LEU A 241 -10.80 -4.78 4.64
CA LEU A 241 -9.83 -5.10 3.60
C LEU A 241 -8.47 -5.54 4.16
N ILE A 242 -8.07 -5.02 5.32
CA ILE A 242 -6.89 -5.50 6.05
C ILE A 242 -7.15 -6.92 6.58
N ALA A 243 -8.31 -7.15 7.18
CA ALA A 243 -8.67 -8.49 7.66
C ALA A 243 -8.73 -9.51 6.51
N LEU A 244 -9.28 -9.14 5.35
CA LEU A 244 -9.23 -9.96 4.14
C LEU A 244 -7.78 -10.27 3.74
N HIS A 245 -6.92 -9.26 3.71
CA HIS A 245 -5.51 -9.46 3.36
C HIS A 245 -4.81 -10.46 4.29
N GLU A 246 -4.99 -10.29 5.61
CA GLU A 246 -4.39 -11.16 6.62
C GLU A 246 -4.94 -12.59 6.56
N ALA A 247 -6.25 -12.75 6.33
CA ALA A 247 -6.85 -14.08 6.12
C ALA A 247 -6.27 -14.77 4.87
N LEU A 248 -6.17 -14.04 3.74
CA LEU A 248 -5.59 -14.58 2.51
C LEU A 248 -4.12 -14.99 2.68
N GLN A 249 -3.34 -14.32 3.52
CA GLN A 249 -1.96 -14.73 3.81
C GLN A 249 -1.90 -16.15 4.38
N LEU A 250 -2.89 -16.53 5.18
CA LEU A 250 -2.99 -17.86 5.77
C LEU A 250 -3.59 -18.88 4.78
N GLU A 251 -4.65 -18.50 4.06
CA GLU A 251 -5.32 -19.37 3.08
C GLU A 251 -4.41 -19.75 1.91
N LEU A 252 -3.50 -18.87 1.49
CA LEU A 252 -2.61 -19.06 0.34
C LEU A 252 -1.26 -19.71 0.70
N LYS A 253 -1.09 -20.20 1.94
CA LYS A 253 0.18 -20.78 2.42
C LYS A 253 0.68 -21.96 1.57
N GLU A 254 -0.24 -22.78 1.07
CA GLU A 254 0.07 -23.92 0.18
C GLU A 254 0.44 -23.50 -1.25
N SER A 255 0.31 -22.21 -1.58
CA SER A 255 0.76 -21.60 -2.84
C SER A 255 1.77 -20.49 -2.54
N PRO A 256 2.97 -20.83 -2.05
CA PRO A 256 3.89 -19.88 -1.43
C PRO A 256 4.42 -18.81 -2.38
N ARG A 257 4.26 -18.97 -3.70
CA ARG A 257 4.65 -17.99 -4.72
C ARG A 257 3.51 -17.04 -5.11
N VAL A 258 2.28 -17.25 -4.63
CA VAL A 258 1.22 -16.23 -4.70
C VAL A 258 1.49 -15.19 -3.62
N ARG A 259 1.77 -13.97 -4.04
CA ARG A 259 2.20 -12.86 -3.17
C ARG A 259 1.04 -11.99 -2.76
N LEU A 260 1.20 -11.39 -1.59
CA LEU A 260 0.24 -10.43 -1.04
C LEU A 260 0.98 -9.16 -0.64
N SER A 261 0.50 -8.00 -1.12
CA SER A 261 0.94 -6.69 -0.61
C SER A 261 -0.23 -5.89 -0.07
N LEU A 262 0.01 -5.21 1.04
CA LEU A 262 -0.94 -4.31 1.68
C LEU A 262 -0.33 -2.93 1.76
N LEU A 263 -1.00 -1.95 1.17
CA LEU A 263 -0.61 -0.55 1.32
C LEU A 263 -1.58 0.14 2.28
N VAL A 264 -1.07 0.64 3.39
CA VAL A 264 -1.82 1.44 4.35
C VAL A 264 -1.41 2.90 4.16
N LEU A 265 -2.27 3.65 3.47
CA LEU A 265 -1.97 5.02 3.05
C LEU A 265 -2.60 6.05 3.99
N SER A 266 -1.86 7.13 4.25
CA SER A 266 -2.41 8.40 4.70
C SER A 266 -3.07 9.15 3.53
N PHE A 267 -3.54 10.37 3.78
CA PHE A 267 -4.11 11.24 2.75
C PHE A 267 -3.18 11.35 1.54
N THR A 268 -3.74 11.14 0.36
CA THR A 268 -3.03 11.17 -0.92
C THR A 268 -3.78 12.12 -1.87
N ARG A 269 -3.04 12.94 -2.63
CA ARG A 269 -3.59 13.91 -3.58
C ARG A 269 -4.29 13.22 -4.75
N THR A 270 -5.57 12.93 -4.61
CA THR A 270 -6.36 12.19 -5.60
C THR A 270 -7.72 12.86 -5.81
N PRO A 271 -8.48 12.52 -6.86
CA PRO A 271 -9.86 12.99 -6.98
C PRO A 271 -10.75 12.65 -5.77
N LEU A 272 -10.43 11.57 -5.02
CA LEU A 272 -11.16 11.16 -3.83
C LEU A 272 -11.05 12.17 -2.67
N PHE A 273 -9.90 12.81 -2.52
CA PHE A 273 -9.60 13.73 -1.41
C PHE A 273 -9.02 15.04 -1.94
N LYS A 274 -9.72 16.14 -1.68
CA LYS A 274 -9.27 17.50 -1.99
C LYS A 274 -9.21 18.30 -0.70
N GLY A 275 -8.10 18.98 -0.44
CA GLY A 275 -7.98 19.90 0.70
C GLY A 275 -6.68 19.77 1.46
N GLU A 276 -6.55 20.61 2.47
CA GLU A 276 -5.44 20.62 3.41
C GLU A 276 -5.85 19.87 4.67
N THR A 277 -4.96 19.02 5.18
CA THR A 277 -5.22 18.19 6.36
C THR A 277 -4.94 18.94 7.68
N ASN A 278 -4.31 20.12 7.61
CA ASN A 278 -3.73 20.84 8.76
C ASN A 278 -2.78 19.98 9.61
N GLN A 279 -2.24 18.90 9.04
CA GLN A 279 -1.30 18.02 9.71
C GLN A 279 0.14 18.51 9.48
N SER A 280 1.06 18.13 10.37
CA SER A 280 2.48 18.41 10.21
C SER A 280 2.99 17.77 8.91
N ASN A 281 3.49 18.56 7.97
CA ASN A 281 4.09 18.03 6.74
C ASN A 281 5.32 17.15 7.03
N PHE A 282 6.03 17.40 8.14
CA PHE A 282 7.20 16.60 8.51
C PHE A 282 6.81 15.16 8.91
N LEU A 283 5.77 14.99 9.74
CA LEU A 283 5.35 13.67 10.23
C LEU A 283 4.30 13.01 9.32
N PHE A 284 3.35 13.80 8.84
CA PHE A 284 2.15 13.36 8.13
C PHE A 284 1.97 14.16 6.84
N PRO A 285 2.95 14.09 5.91
CA PRO A 285 2.84 14.76 4.62
C PRO A 285 1.62 14.28 3.84
N LEU A 286 1.03 15.20 3.09
CA LEU A 286 0.05 14.85 2.06
C LEU A 286 0.78 14.17 0.90
N LEU A 287 0.49 12.89 0.66
CA LEU A 287 1.23 12.06 -0.28
C LEU A 287 0.96 12.44 -1.74
N HIS A 288 2.00 12.33 -2.58
CA HIS A 288 1.86 12.41 -4.04
C HIS A 288 1.48 11.05 -4.64
N VAL A 289 0.64 11.06 -5.68
CA VAL A 289 0.22 9.85 -6.39
C VAL A 289 1.39 9.16 -7.08
N GLU A 290 2.37 9.93 -7.54
CA GLU A 290 3.61 9.43 -8.12
C GLU A 290 4.41 8.64 -7.10
N SER A 291 4.61 9.16 -5.89
CA SER A 291 5.35 8.48 -4.82
C SER A 291 4.70 7.16 -4.41
N VAL A 292 3.36 7.14 -4.31
CA VAL A 292 2.60 5.93 -3.97
C VAL A 292 2.67 4.91 -5.10
N SER A 293 2.39 5.31 -6.34
CA SER A 293 2.41 4.42 -7.50
C SER A 293 3.81 3.87 -7.81
N GLU A 294 4.87 4.67 -7.67
CA GLU A 294 6.27 4.22 -7.76
C GLU A 294 6.58 3.16 -6.69
N THR A 295 6.05 3.32 -5.48
CA THR A 295 6.22 2.35 -4.39
C THR A 295 5.51 1.03 -4.69
N ILE A 296 4.29 1.09 -5.24
CA ILE A 296 3.55 -0.11 -5.69
C ILE A 296 4.32 -0.80 -6.82
N ALA A 297 4.70 -0.06 -7.87
CA ALA A 297 5.45 -0.58 -8.99
C ALA A 297 6.75 -1.22 -8.51
N LYS A 298 7.57 -0.51 -7.71
CA LYS A 298 8.81 -1.06 -7.15
C LYS A 298 8.58 -2.36 -6.38
N THR A 299 7.49 -2.46 -5.63
CA THR A 299 7.13 -3.69 -4.89
C THR A 299 6.85 -4.84 -5.86
N LEU A 300 6.03 -4.60 -6.88
CA LEU A 300 5.77 -5.57 -7.95
C LEU A 300 7.09 -6.03 -8.60
N TRP A 301 7.96 -5.10 -9.00
CA TRP A 301 9.25 -5.41 -9.62
C TRP A 301 10.22 -6.19 -8.73
N THR A 302 10.02 -6.18 -7.40
CA THR A 302 10.84 -7.01 -6.51
C THR A 302 10.40 -8.47 -6.49
N GLY A 303 9.20 -8.80 -6.98
CA GLY A 303 8.61 -10.14 -6.90
C GLY A 303 8.21 -10.58 -5.49
N TYR A 304 8.27 -9.67 -4.50
CA TYR A 304 7.98 -9.93 -3.10
C TYR A 304 6.74 -9.16 -2.62
N GLY A 305 5.90 -9.85 -1.84
CA GLY A 305 4.82 -9.28 -1.05
C GLY A 305 5.32 -8.46 0.15
N LYS A 306 4.64 -7.36 0.46
CA LYS A 306 5.01 -6.43 1.55
C LYS A 306 3.80 -5.72 2.15
N THR A 307 3.86 -5.47 3.47
CA THR A 307 2.99 -4.50 4.14
C THR A 307 3.70 -3.15 4.27
N ILE A 308 3.16 -2.14 3.60
CA ILE A 308 3.75 -0.82 3.42
C ILE A 308 2.85 0.22 4.08
N TYR A 309 3.45 1.05 4.94
CA TYR A 309 2.79 2.22 5.50
C TYR A 309 3.37 3.46 4.83
N MET A 310 2.50 4.39 4.40
CA MET A 310 2.93 5.67 3.84
C MET A 310 2.17 6.81 4.53
N PRO A 311 2.87 7.74 5.21
CA PRO A 311 4.30 7.71 5.53
C PRO A 311 4.65 6.55 6.49
N GLY A 312 5.91 6.11 6.48
CA GLY A 312 6.40 4.94 7.22
C GLY A 312 6.25 5.06 8.73
N ILE A 313 6.29 6.27 9.27
CA ILE A 313 6.05 6.55 10.71
C ILE A 313 4.69 6.01 11.20
N MET A 314 3.70 5.89 10.30
CA MET A 314 2.36 5.40 10.64
C MET A 314 2.35 3.97 11.19
N ARG A 315 3.33 3.14 10.82
CA ARG A 315 3.49 1.78 11.35
C ARG A 315 3.60 1.78 12.88
N TYR A 316 4.26 2.76 13.46
CA TYR A 316 4.46 2.81 14.91
C TYR A 316 3.22 3.36 15.61
N ILE A 317 2.43 4.19 14.93
CA ILE A 317 1.15 4.67 15.45
C ILE A 317 0.17 3.51 15.60
N THR A 318 0.19 2.53 14.69
CA THR A 318 -0.71 1.37 14.82
C THR A 318 -0.40 0.49 16.03
N ILE A 319 0.83 0.52 16.56
CA ILE A 319 1.19 -0.17 17.81
C ILE A 319 0.42 0.41 19.01
N LEU A 320 0.12 1.72 18.98
CA LEU A 320 -0.64 2.38 20.05
C LEU A 320 -2.06 1.83 20.22
N LYS A 321 -2.62 1.22 19.17
CA LYS A 321 -3.95 0.58 19.21
C LYS A 321 -3.99 -0.58 20.22
N GLY A 322 -2.87 -1.26 20.45
CA GLY A 322 -2.74 -2.31 21.46
C GLY A 322 -2.33 -1.80 22.86
N GLY A 323 -2.13 -0.49 23.02
CA GLY A 323 -1.75 0.13 24.28
C GLY A 323 -2.95 0.48 25.18
N PRO A 324 -2.73 1.22 26.28
CA PRO A 324 -3.80 1.65 27.17
C PRO A 324 -4.88 2.48 26.44
N GLU A 325 -6.15 2.18 26.71
CA GLU A 325 -7.30 2.77 26.02
C GLU A 325 -7.30 4.32 26.05
N TRP A 326 -6.88 4.93 27.16
CA TRP A 326 -6.81 6.38 27.28
C TRP A 326 -5.81 7.02 26.30
N LEU A 327 -4.67 6.37 26.05
CA LEU A 327 -3.65 6.85 25.12
C LEU A 327 -4.18 6.77 23.67
N TRP A 328 -4.86 5.68 23.36
CA TRP A 328 -5.51 5.50 22.06
C TRP A 328 -6.68 6.47 21.85
N LEU A 329 -7.47 6.75 22.89
CA LEU A 329 -8.52 7.77 22.86
C LEU A 329 -7.96 9.18 22.60
N LEU A 330 -6.81 9.53 23.19
CA LEU A 330 -6.16 10.81 22.90
C LEU A 330 -5.74 10.92 21.43
N ALA A 331 -5.14 9.86 20.87
CA ALA A 331 -4.79 9.82 19.45
C ALA A 331 -6.03 9.97 18.54
N ARG A 332 -7.13 9.26 18.87
CA ARG A 332 -8.41 9.37 18.14
C ARG A 332 -9.06 10.74 18.26
N LYS A 333 -9.05 11.37 19.44
CA LYS A 333 -9.58 12.75 19.59
C LYS A 333 -8.81 13.73 18.71
N GLY A 334 -7.52 13.51 18.50
CA GLY A 334 -6.70 14.29 17.56
C GLY A 334 -7.15 14.20 16.10
N THR A 335 -7.78 13.11 15.65
CA THR A 335 -8.32 13.03 14.28
C THR A 335 -9.63 13.78 14.11
N GLY A 336 -10.35 14.07 15.20
CA GLY A 336 -11.61 14.82 15.17
C GLY A 336 -11.46 16.27 14.69
N SER A 337 -10.27 16.87 14.86
CA SER A 337 -9.96 18.22 14.37
C SER A 337 -9.44 18.25 12.93
N THR A 338 -9.18 17.08 12.32
CA THR A 338 -8.71 17.00 10.93
C THR A 338 -9.85 17.43 10.02
N ARG A 339 -9.66 18.51 9.27
CA ARG A 339 -10.61 18.92 8.24
C ARG A 339 -10.51 17.92 7.09
N VAL A 340 -11.58 17.17 6.87
CA VAL A 340 -11.64 16.20 5.77
C VAL A 340 -12.75 16.58 4.82
N ASP A 341 -12.37 16.89 3.58
CA ASP A 341 -13.28 17.21 2.49
C ASP A 341 -13.18 16.11 1.43
N PHE A 342 -13.92 15.02 1.66
CA PHE A 342 -14.04 13.92 0.71
C PHE A 342 -15.09 14.28 -0.33
N ARG A 343 -14.62 14.66 -1.53
CA ARG A 343 -15.48 14.96 -2.69
C ARG A 343 -15.32 13.92 -3.80
N GLY A 344 -15.14 12.65 -3.41
CA GLY A 344 -15.19 11.52 -4.33
C GLY A 344 -16.53 11.42 -5.05
N ARG A 345 -16.84 10.29 -5.70
CA ARG A 345 -18.12 10.16 -6.39
C ARG A 345 -19.29 10.21 -5.40
N GLN A 346 -20.09 11.29 -5.51
CA GLN A 346 -21.21 11.61 -4.60
C GLN A 346 -22.60 11.31 -5.20
N LYS A 347 -22.74 11.07 -6.50
CA LYS A 347 -24.06 10.87 -7.11
C LYS A 347 -24.43 9.39 -7.11
N LEU A 348 -25.59 9.08 -6.56
CA LEU A 348 -26.23 7.77 -6.63
C LEU A 348 -27.56 7.91 -7.37
N ASP A 349 -27.94 6.88 -8.11
CA ASP A 349 -29.27 6.79 -8.73
C ASP A 349 -30.29 6.58 -7.59
N PRO A 350 -31.30 7.45 -7.47
CA PRO A 350 -32.26 7.39 -6.36
C PRO A 350 -33.19 6.16 -6.41
N LYS A 351 -33.28 5.46 -7.55
CA LYS A 351 -34.10 4.25 -7.72
C LYS A 351 -33.29 2.98 -7.53
N THR A 352 -32.06 2.93 -8.04
CA THR A 352 -31.24 1.70 -8.04
C THR A 352 -30.18 1.70 -6.93
N GLY A 353 -29.84 2.86 -6.37
CA GLY A 353 -28.73 3.03 -5.44
C GLY A 353 -27.35 2.87 -6.08
N SER A 354 -27.26 2.70 -7.40
CA SER A 354 -25.98 2.56 -8.10
C SER A 354 -25.26 3.91 -8.24
N LEU A 355 -23.94 3.89 -8.45
CA LEU A 355 -23.21 5.11 -8.79
C LEU A 355 -23.76 5.70 -10.10
N LEU A 356 -23.82 7.04 -10.18
CA LEU A 356 -24.14 7.80 -11.40
C LEU A 356 -22.86 8.33 -12.05
#